data_AF-A0AA96UHG5-F1
#
_entry.id   AF-A0AA96UHG5-F1
#
_cell.length_a   1.000
_cell.length_b   1.000
_cell.length_c   1.000
_cell.angle_alpha   90.00
_cell.angle_beta   90.00
_cell.angle_gamma   90.00
#
_symmetry.space_group_name_H-M   'P 1'
#
loop_
_entity.id
_entity.type
_entity.pdbx_description
1 polymer ?
#
loop_
_entity_poly.entity_id
_entity_poly.type
_entity_poly.pdbx_seq_one_letter_code
_entity_poly.pdbx_strand_id
1 'polypeptide(L)'
;MLLDKLATRHAAAEAEITDLREQIGKLSVTPAAAERERDRWACTRETVLALAAEGDPEPDTLARLPVAPAYPQIIAVFTEGAGRLRAKEVCQALGTGTDPRHTEGMRSKLKKLVARGILAEPEAGLFALVTKAGAQSESP
;
A
#
# COMPACT_ATOMS: atom_id res chain seq x y z
N MET A 1 15.24 24.87 -59.88
CA MET A 1 16.70 24.68 -59.64
C MET A 1 16.91 23.71 -58.47
N LEU A 2 18.11 23.11 -58.32
CA LEU A 2 18.44 22.24 -57.16
C LEU A 2 18.41 23.00 -55.82
N LEU A 3 18.73 24.30 -55.84
CA LEU A 3 18.71 25.17 -54.67
C LEU A 3 17.29 25.32 -54.10
N ASP A 4 16.26 25.44 -54.94
CA ASP A 4 14.86 25.55 -54.48
C ASP A 4 14.40 24.29 -53.74
N LYS A 5 14.82 23.11 -54.23
CA LYS A 5 14.52 21.83 -53.58
C LYS A 5 15.20 21.73 -52.21
N LEU A 6 16.45 22.21 -52.11
CA LEU A 6 17.18 22.23 -50.84
C LEU A 6 16.53 23.21 -49.85
N ALA A 7 16.17 24.42 -50.30
CA ALA A 7 15.48 25.41 -49.48
C ALA A 7 14.13 24.89 -48.96
N THR A 8 13.36 24.21 -49.82
CA THR A 8 12.09 23.57 -49.43
C THR A 8 12.30 22.49 -48.37
N ARG A 9 13.32 21.64 -48.54
CA ARG A 9 13.64 20.58 -47.56
C ARG A 9 14.15 21.16 -46.24
N HIS A 10 14.90 22.25 -46.28
CA HIS A 10 15.35 22.97 -45.08
C HIS A 10 14.16 23.56 -44.31
N ALA A 11 13.26 24.27 -44.99
CA ALA A 11 12.06 24.82 -44.37
C ALA A 11 11.15 23.74 -43.77
N ALA A 12 11.01 22.58 -44.45
CA ALA A 12 10.27 21.44 -43.92
C ALA A 12 10.91 20.88 -42.64
N ALA A 13 12.25 20.77 -42.60
CA ALA A 13 12.96 20.32 -41.41
C ALA A 13 12.83 21.32 -40.25
N GLU A 14 12.88 22.63 -40.50
CA GLU A 14 12.67 23.66 -39.47
C GLU A 14 11.25 23.62 -38.90
N ALA A 15 10.24 23.39 -39.76
CA ALA A 15 8.86 23.22 -39.34
C ALA A 15 8.68 21.97 -38.48
N GLU A 16 9.27 20.83 -38.88
CA GLU A 16 9.25 19.58 -38.11
C GLU A 16 9.92 19.74 -36.75
N ILE A 17 11.09 20.40 -36.69
CA ILE A 17 11.78 20.70 -35.42
C ILE A 17 10.91 21.56 -34.50
N THR A 18 10.20 22.54 -35.06
CA THR A 18 9.32 23.43 -34.30
C THR A 18 8.14 22.66 -33.71
N ASP A 19 7.49 21.83 -34.51
CA ASP A 19 6.39 20.97 -34.06
C ASP A 19 6.84 19.98 -32.98
N LEU A 20 7.98 19.30 -33.17
CA LEU A 20 8.55 18.39 -32.17
C LEU A 20 8.85 19.09 -30.84
N ARG A 21 9.36 20.33 -30.87
CA ARG A 21 9.59 21.12 -29.65
C ARG A 21 8.28 21.48 -28.96
N GLU A 22 7.24 21.82 -29.70
CA GLU A 22 5.91 22.06 -29.14
C GLU A 22 5.34 20.79 -28.51
N GLN A 23 5.47 19.64 -29.17
CA GLN A 23 5.07 18.34 -28.64
C GLN A 23 5.83 17.98 -27.36
N ILE A 24 7.15 18.19 -27.31
CA ILE A 24 7.96 18.01 -26.08
C ILE A 24 7.42 18.90 -24.96
N GLY A 25 7.13 20.16 -25.25
CA GLY A 25 6.53 21.10 -24.30
C GLY A 25 5.23 20.56 -23.73
N LYS A 26 4.29 20.15 -24.58
CA LYS A 26 2.99 19.56 -24.19
C LYS A 26 3.18 18.30 -23.34
N LEU A 27 4.02 17.37 -23.81
CA LEU A 27 4.28 16.10 -23.13
C LEU A 27 4.98 16.28 -21.78
N SER A 28 5.74 17.35 -21.56
CA SER A 28 6.42 17.64 -20.30
C SER A 28 5.49 18.15 -19.18
N VAL A 29 4.32 18.70 -19.53
CA VAL A 29 3.39 19.29 -18.56
C VAL A 29 2.67 18.22 -17.74
N THR A 30 2.19 17.17 -18.40
CA THR A 30 1.46 16.06 -17.77
C THR A 30 2.27 15.34 -16.68
N PRO A 31 3.53 14.89 -16.91
CA PRO A 31 4.33 14.27 -15.87
C PRO A 31 4.64 15.24 -14.73
N ALA A 32 4.93 16.52 -15.02
CA ALA A 32 5.17 17.51 -13.96
C ALA A 32 3.95 17.70 -13.04
N ALA A 33 2.73 17.60 -13.57
CA ALA A 33 1.51 17.62 -12.75
C ALA A 33 1.38 16.35 -11.88
N ALA A 34 1.62 15.16 -12.46
CA ALA A 34 1.56 13.89 -11.75
C ALA A 34 2.64 13.77 -10.66
N GLU A 35 3.85 14.28 -10.91
CA GLU A 35 4.96 14.33 -9.95
C GLU A 35 4.60 15.22 -8.76
N ARG A 36 4.06 16.42 -9.02
CA ARG A 36 3.55 17.30 -7.95
C ARG A 36 2.50 16.62 -7.09
N GLU A 37 1.60 15.86 -7.70
CA GLU A 37 0.59 15.10 -6.97
C GLU A 37 1.22 13.99 -6.10
N ARG A 38 2.15 13.22 -6.66
CA ARG A 38 2.90 12.20 -5.91
C ARG A 38 3.62 12.81 -4.70
N ASP A 39 4.27 13.94 -4.88
CA ASP A 39 5.05 14.60 -3.83
C ASP A 39 4.13 15.12 -2.70
N ARG A 40 2.92 15.61 -3.04
CA ARG A 40 1.89 15.96 -2.03
C ARG A 40 1.47 14.76 -1.18
N TRP A 41 1.25 13.60 -1.80
CA TRP A 41 0.90 12.38 -1.07
C TRP A 41 2.05 11.87 -0.21
N ALA A 42 3.29 11.98 -0.69
CA ALA A 42 4.47 11.62 0.07
C ALA A 42 4.60 12.46 1.35
N CYS A 43 4.45 13.78 1.24
CA CYS A 43 4.46 14.69 2.39
C CYS A 43 3.32 14.40 3.39
N THR A 44 2.11 14.14 2.89
CA THR A 44 0.96 13.77 3.73
C THR A 44 1.24 12.47 4.49
N ARG A 45 1.80 11.46 3.82
CA ARG A 45 2.18 10.19 4.44
C ARG A 45 3.23 10.39 5.53
N GLU A 46 4.26 11.20 5.28
CA GLU A 46 5.29 11.53 6.25
C GLU A 46 4.68 12.16 7.51
N THR A 47 3.77 13.12 7.33
CA THR A 47 3.07 13.76 8.46
C THR A 47 2.23 12.75 9.26
N VAL A 48 1.49 11.86 8.58
CA VAL A 48 0.72 10.80 9.25
C VAL A 48 1.62 9.85 10.04
N LEU A 49 2.78 9.48 9.49
CA LEU A 49 3.74 8.61 10.18
C LEU A 49 4.36 9.32 11.41
N ALA A 50 4.68 10.61 11.30
CA ALA A 50 5.17 11.40 12.42
C ALA A 50 4.15 11.47 13.56
N LEU A 51 2.88 11.79 13.26
CA LEU A 51 1.80 11.81 14.25
C LEU A 51 1.55 10.43 14.88
N ALA A 52 1.71 9.35 14.11
CA ALA A 52 1.59 7.99 14.63
C ALA A 52 2.73 7.64 15.61
N ALA A 53 3.95 8.14 15.36
CA ALA A 53 5.11 7.95 16.23
C ALA A 53 5.02 8.80 17.50
N GLU A 54 4.47 10.02 17.43
CA GLU A 54 4.18 10.86 18.61
C GLU A 54 3.17 10.21 19.57
N GLY A 55 2.30 9.34 19.04
CA GLY A 55 1.36 8.55 19.83
C GLY A 55 1.90 7.20 20.32
N ASP A 56 3.14 6.83 19.99
CA ASP A 56 3.75 5.59 20.47
C ASP A 56 4.26 5.83 21.91
N PRO A 57 3.70 5.16 22.92
CA PRO A 57 4.14 5.38 24.29
C PRO A 57 5.61 4.97 24.44
N GLU A 58 6.39 5.76 25.20
CA GLU A 58 7.79 5.46 25.56
C GLU A 58 7.96 3.96 25.91
N PRO A 59 9.06 3.30 25.52
CA PRO A 59 9.25 1.86 25.67
C PRO A 59 9.07 1.34 27.10
N ASP A 60 9.33 2.17 28.13
CA ASP A 60 9.10 1.82 29.54
C ASP A 60 7.60 1.74 29.90
N THR A 61 6.74 2.49 29.20
CA THR A 61 5.27 2.39 29.29
C THR A 61 4.74 1.16 28.55
N LEU A 62 5.32 0.81 27.39
CA LEU A 62 4.97 -0.40 26.62
C LEU A 62 5.30 -1.71 27.37
N ALA A 63 6.39 -1.73 28.15
CA ALA A 63 6.76 -2.87 28.97
C ALA A 63 5.79 -3.14 30.15
N ARG A 64 5.03 -2.12 30.57
CA ARG A 64 4.05 -2.20 31.68
C ARG A 64 2.62 -2.49 31.22
N LEU A 65 2.29 -2.27 29.95
CA LEU A 65 1.01 -2.71 29.40
C LEU A 65 1.09 -4.20 29.03
N PRO A 66 0.04 -5.01 29.30
CA PRO A 66 -0.08 -6.29 28.61
C PRO A 66 -0.05 -6.00 27.11
N VAL A 67 0.97 -6.51 26.42
CA VAL A 67 1.25 -6.27 25.00
C VAL A 67 0.09 -6.85 24.19
N ALA A 68 -0.97 -6.06 24.09
CA ALA A 68 -2.07 -6.31 23.21
C ALA A 68 -1.61 -5.76 21.86
N PRO A 69 -1.40 -6.59 20.84
CA PRO A 69 -0.71 -6.14 19.65
C PRO A 69 -1.49 -5.04 18.94
N ALA A 70 -0.77 -4.03 18.46
CA ALA A 70 -1.33 -2.94 17.69
C ALA A 70 -1.82 -3.50 16.34
N TYR A 71 -2.95 -2.99 15.83
CA TYR A 71 -3.52 -3.45 14.55
C TYR A 71 -2.51 -3.52 13.39
N PRO A 72 -1.55 -2.57 13.24
CA PRO A 72 -0.52 -2.65 12.19
C PRO A 72 0.40 -3.86 12.31
N GLN A 73 0.80 -4.24 13.53
CA GLN A 73 1.66 -5.41 13.76
C GLN A 73 0.94 -6.72 13.40
N ILE A 74 -0.36 -6.80 13.70
CA ILE A 74 -1.19 -7.94 13.29
C ILE A 74 -1.22 -8.05 11.77
N ILE A 75 -1.44 -6.94 11.06
CA ILE A 75 -1.49 -6.91 9.59
C ILE A 75 -0.12 -7.29 8.99
N ALA A 76 0.99 -6.79 9.55
CA ALA A 76 2.34 -7.11 9.11
C ALA A 76 2.62 -8.63 9.13
N VAL A 77 2.17 -9.32 10.18
CA VAL A 77 2.30 -10.78 10.30
C VAL A 77 1.57 -11.53 9.18
N PHE A 78 0.41 -11.04 8.72
CA PHE A 78 -0.28 -11.64 7.58
C PHE A 78 0.36 -11.30 6.24
N THR A 79 1.05 -10.15 6.11
CA THR A 79 1.76 -9.77 4.88
C THR A 79 3.10 -10.47 4.69
N GLU A 80 3.79 -10.81 5.79
CA GLU A 80 5.10 -11.47 5.76
C GLU A 80 5.01 -13.01 5.76
N GLY A 81 3.87 -13.56 6.19
CA GLY A 81 3.60 -15.00 6.26
C GLY A 81 2.83 -15.57 5.07
N ALA A 82 2.40 -16.84 5.19
CA ALA A 82 1.68 -17.62 4.16
C ALA A 82 0.24 -17.14 3.86
N GLY A 83 -0.10 -15.86 4.11
CA GLY A 83 -1.38 -15.23 3.79
C GLY A 83 -2.60 -15.72 4.59
N ARG A 84 -2.50 -16.84 5.32
CA ARG A 84 -3.54 -17.41 6.18
C ARG A 84 -2.95 -17.89 7.50
N LEU A 85 -3.46 -17.40 8.62
CA LEU A 85 -2.98 -17.74 9.97
C LEU A 85 -4.14 -17.88 10.95
N ARG A 86 -4.01 -18.81 11.89
CA ARG A 86 -4.91 -18.97 13.04
C ARG A 86 -4.53 -17.99 14.15
N ALA A 87 -5.48 -17.67 15.03
CA ALA A 87 -5.25 -16.75 16.16
C ALA A 87 -4.03 -17.14 17.02
N LYS A 88 -3.79 -18.44 17.22
CA LYS A 88 -2.63 -18.95 17.97
C LYS A 88 -1.31 -18.67 17.25
N GLU A 89 -1.27 -18.82 15.94
CA GLU A 89 -0.08 -18.59 15.12
C GLU A 89 0.25 -17.08 15.07
N VAL A 90 -0.77 -16.23 15.02
CA VAL A 90 -0.62 -14.78 15.15
C VAL A 90 -0.08 -14.41 16.54
N CYS A 91 -0.58 -15.03 17.61
CA CYS A 91 -0.03 -14.83 18.97
C CYS A 91 1.44 -15.26 19.09
N GLN A 92 1.83 -16.35 18.43
CA GLN A 92 3.20 -16.86 18.39
C GLN A 92 4.13 -15.92 17.61
N ALA A 93 3.72 -15.50 16.42
CA ALA A 93 4.49 -14.58 15.58
C ALA A 93 4.73 -13.22 16.25
N LEU A 94 3.78 -12.76 17.08
CA LEU A 94 3.87 -11.49 17.79
C LEU A 94 4.52 -11.60 19.19
N GLY A 95 4.91 -12.79 19.63
CA GLY A 95 5.53 -12.99 20.95
C GLY A 95 4.62 -12.67 22.15
N THR A 96 3.30 -12.55 21.94
CA THR A 96 2.32 -12.09 22.96
C THR A 96 1.91 -13.15 23.99
N GLY A 97 2.53 -14.33 23.93
CA GLY A 97 2.21 -15.49 24.76
C GLY A 97 1.02 -16.29 24.22
N THR A 98 1.04 -17.61 24.42
CA THR A 98 0.02 -18.54 23.87
C THR A 98 -1.03 -18.98 24.90
N ASP A 99 -1.13 -18.27 26.02
CA ASP A 99 -2.17 -18.52 27.01
C ASP A 99 -3.59 -18.40 26.40
N PRO A 100 -4.59 -19.15 26.91
CA PRO A 100 -5.96 -19.08 26.43
C PRO A 100 -6.55 -17.66 26.42
N ARG A 101 -6.20 -16.84 27.42
CA ARG A 101 -6.60 -15.43 27.52
C ARG A 101 -6.09 -14.57 26.36
N HIS A 102 -4.84 -14.78 25.93
CA HIS A 102 -4.21 -14.00 24.87
C HIS A 102 -4.74 -14.44 23.50
N THR A 103 -4.95 -15.75 23.34
CA THR A 103 -5.53 -16.32 22.11
C THR A 103 -6.97 -15.86 21.88
N GLU A 104 -7.79 -15.78 22.93
CA GLU A 104 -9.18 -15.31 22.81
C GLU A 104 -9.27 -13.79 22.60
N GLY A 105 -8.38 -13.02 23.26
CA GLY A 105 -8.22 -11.59 23.00
C GLY A 105 -7.81 -11.32 21.55
N MET A 106 -6.88 -12.13 21.01
CA MET A 106 -6.47 -12.08 19.61
C MET A 106 -7.62 -12.44 18.67
N ARG A 107 -8.36 -13.51 18.95
CA ARG A 107 -9.54 -13.91 18.16
C ARG A 107 -10.58 -12.78 18.07
N SER A 108 -10.83 -12.10 19.18
CA SER A 108 -11.74 -10.95 19.22
C SER A 108 -11.24 -9.77 18.36
N LYS A 109 -9.93 -9.52 18.33
CA LYS A 109 -9.32 -8.48 17.47
C LYS A 109 -9.37 -8.86 15.98
N LEU A 110 -9.08 -10.12 15.67
CA LEU A 110 -9.16 -10.64 14.29
C LEU A 110 -10.60 -10.58 13.76
N LYS A 111 -11.60 -10.94 14.58
CA LYS A 111 -13.02 -10.76 14.23
C LYS A 111 -13.41 -9.30 13.97
N LYS A 112 -12.86 -8.34 14.72
CA LYS A 112 -13.07 -6.90 14.43
C LYS A 112 -12.45 -6.48 13.10
N LEU A 113 -11.31 -7.03 12.72
CA LEU A 113 -10.69 -6.79 11.41
C LEU A 113 -11.49 -7.45 10.28
N VAL A 114 -12.11 -8.60 10.53
CA VAL A 114 -13.05 -9.25 9.60
C VAL A 114 -14.30 -8.39 9.39
N ALA A 115 -14.90 -7.88 10.47
CA ALA A 115 -16.06 -6.98 10.37
C ALA A 115 -15.77 -5.69 9.60
N ARG A 116 -14.50 -5.28 9.51
CA ARG A 116 -14.04 -4.10 8.75
C ARG A 116 -13.62 -4.43 7.31
N GLY A 117 -13.69 -5.70 6.88
CA GLY A 117 -13.32 -6.13 5.54
C GLY A 117 -11.81 -6.11 5.26
N ILE A 118 -10.97 -6.10 6.31
CA ILE A 118 -9.50 -6.12 6.18
C ILE A 118 -8.99 -7.57 6.16
N LEU A 119 -9.57 -8.41 7.01
CA LEU A 119 -9.33 -9.86 7.03
C LEU A 119 -10.58 -10.62 6.58
N ALA A 120 -10.41 -11.81 6.02
CA ALA A 120 -11.46 -12.79 5.78
C ALA A 120 -11.30 -13.97 6.75
N GLU A 121 -12.42 -14.58 7.15
CA GLU A 121 -12.44 -15.85 7.88
C GLU A 121 -12.96 -16.94 6.93
N PRO A 122 -12.12 -17.50 6.03
CA PRO A 122 -12.53 -18.54 5.09
C PRO A 122 -12.98 -19.83 5.79
N GLU A 123 -12.38 -20.15 6.94
CA GLU A 123 -12.73 -21.31 7.77
C GLU A 123 -12.77 -20.86 9.23
N ALA A 124 -13.56 -21.56 10.05
CA ALA A 124 -13.70 -21.22 11.47
C ALA A 124 -12.33 -21.19 12.17
N GLY A 125 -11.90 -19.98 12.58
CA GLY A 125 -10.62 -19.76 13.25
C GLY A 125 -9.38 -19.66 12.35
N LEU A 126 -9.55 -19.65 11.02
CA LEU A 126 -8.50 -19.33 10.04
C LEU A 126 -8.76 -17.93 9.49
N PHE A 127 -7.80 -17.03 9.65
CA PHE A 127 -7.90 -15.66 9.15
C PHE A 127 -6.95 -15.46 7.99
N ALA A 128 -7.36 -14.69 7.00
CA ALA A 128 -6.56 -14.37 5.83
C ALA A 128 -6.69 -12.89 5.49
N LEU A 129 -5.69 -12.28 4.87
CA LEU A 129 -5.89 -10.95 4.28
C LEU A 129 -6.97 -11.04 3.19
N VAL A 130 -7.85 -10.04 3.14
CA VAL A 130 -8.76 -9.90 2.00
C VAL A 130 -7.91 -9.54 0.79
N THR A 131 -7.46 -10.57 0.07
CA THR A 131 -6.91 -10.37 -1.26
C THR A 131 -8.09 -10.07 -2.17
N LYS A 132 -8.00 -9.02 -2.97
CA LYS A 132 -8.96 -8.79 -4.06
C LYS A 132 -8.69 -9.83 -5.16
N ALA A 133 -9.01 -11.08 -4.88
CA ALA A 133 -8.96 -12.20 -5.82
C ALA A 133 -10.22 -13.03 -5.64
N GLY A 134 -11.31 -12.53 -6.23
CA GLY A 134 -12.60 -13.21 -6.30
C GLY A 134 -13.22 -12.99 -7.67
N ALA A 135 -12.74 -13.73 -8.67
CA ALA A 135 -13.49 -14.05 -9.88
C ALA A 135 -13.10 -15.47 -10.33
N GLN A 136 -13.63 -16.46 -9.63
CA GLN A 136 -13.86 -17.79 -10.18
C GLN A 136 -15.26 -18.20 -9.76
N SER A 137 -16.19 -18.37 -10.70
CA SER A 137 -16.93 -19.62 -10.95
C SER A 137 -18.15 -19.38 -11.86
N GLU A 138 -18.17 -20.01 -13.04
CA GLU A 138 -19.42 -20.55 -13.61
C GLU A 138 -19.07 -21.75 -14.51
N SER A 139 -19.43 -22.95 -14.06
CA SER A 139 -19.67 -24.17 -14.86
C SER A 139 -21.14 -24.51 -14.61
N PRO A 140 -21.88 -24.97 -15.62
CA PRO A 140 -21.98 -26.41 -15.83
C PRO A 140 -21.39 -26.85 -17.16
#